data_AF-A0A6P1AC13-F1
#
_entry.id   AF-A0A6P1AC13-F1
#
_cell.length_a   1.000
_cell.length_b   1.000
_cell.length_c   1.000
_cell.angle_alpha   90.00
_cell.angle_beta   90.00
_cell.angle_gamma   90.00
#
_symmetry.space_group_name_H-M   'P 1'
#
loop_
_entity.id
_entity.type
_entity.pdbx_description
1 polymer ?
#
loop_
_entity_poly.entity_id
_entity_poly.type
_entity_poly.pdbx_seq_one_letter_code
_entity_poly.pdbx_strand_id
1 'polypeptide(L)' 'MRILVLAWEFPPRIVGGIARHVAELYPELVKLGHEVHLITVECGDAARYEEVEG' A
#
# COMPACT_ATOMS: atom_id res chain seq x y z
N MET A 1 -11.24 -1.94 11.80
CA MET A 1 -11.00 -0.48 12.08
C MET A 1 -10.68 0.23 10.77
N ARG A 2 -10.77 1.56 10.71
CA ARG A 2 -10.34 2.35 9.55
C ARG A 2 -8.90 2.83 9.72
N ILE A 3 -8.03 2.50 8.77
CA ILE A 3 -6.59 2.77 8.83
C ILE A 3 -6.20 3.54 7.57
N LEU A 4 -5.58 4.71 7.74
CA LEU A 4 -4.93 5.44 6.66
C LEU A 4 -3.42 5.23 6.77
N VAL A 5 -2.81 4.76 5.67
CA VAL A 5 -1.38 4.51 5.55
C VAL A 5 -0.78 5.56 4.64
N LEU A 6 0.28 6.22 5.10
CA LEU A 6 1.10 7.10 4.27
C LEU A 6 2.47 6.43 4.10
N ALA A 7 2.78 6.03 2.87
CA ALA A 7 4.00 5.29 2.56
C ALA A 7 4.85 6.01 1.51
N TRP A 8 6.12 6.25 1.83
CA TRP A 8 7.09 6.76 0.85
C TRP A 8 7.38 5.73 -0.24
N GLU A 9 7.40 4.44 0.12
CA GLU A 9 7.69 3.33 -0.79
C GLU A 9 6.52 2.36 -0.82
N PHE A 10 6.09 2.04 -2.04
CA PHE A 10 5.11 1.02 -2.34
C PHE A 10 5.30 0.66 -3.82
N PRO A 11 5.26 -0.63 -4.22
CA PRO A 11 5.44 -1.02 -5.61
C PRO A 11 4.49 -0.22 -6.53
N PRO A 12 4.95 0.29 -7.69
CA PRO A 12 6.25 0.03 -8.31
C PRO A 12 7.43 0.88 -7.78
N ARG A 13 7.19 1.84 -6.88
CA ARG A 13 8.23 2.71 -6.31
C ARG A 13 9.04 1.99 -5.23
N ILE A 14 10.21 1.49 -5.62
CA ILE A 14 11.14 0.78 -4.73
C ILE A 14 12.43 1.62 -4.60
N VAL A 15 12.70 2.13 -3.40
CA VAL A 15 13.95 2.86 -3.08
C VAL A 15 14.87 2.00 -2.21
N GLY A 16 14.27 1.16 -1.35
CA GLY A 16 14.91 0.22 -0.46
C GLY A 16 13.99 -0.95 -0.12
N GLY A 17 14.10 -1.47 1.11
CA GLY A 17 13.36 -2.67 1.52
C GLY A 17 11.90 -2.42 1.93
N ILE A 18 11.49 -1.17 2.15
CA ILE A 18 10.19 -0.86 2.77
C ILE A 18 9.04 -1.21 1.81
N ALA A 19 9.19 -0.98 0.51
CA ALA A 19 8.15 -1.25 -0.49
C ALA A 19 7.54 -2.66 -0.34
N ARG A 20 8.40 -3.69 -0.21
CA ARG A 20 7.96 -5.09 -0.04
C ARG A 20 7.21 -5.29 1.28
N HIS A 21 7.74 -4.77 2.38
CA HIS A 21 7.11 -4.93 3.70
C HIS A 21 5.73 -4.27 3.73
N VAL A 22 5.57 -3.10 3.12
CA VAL A 22 4.28 -2.41 3.00
C VAL A 22 3.32 -3.23 2.14
N ALA A 23 3.77 -3.75 1.00
CA ALA A 23 2.96 -4.56 0.09
C ALA A 23 2.49 -5.89 0.71
N GLU A 24 3.24 -6.46 1.66
CA GLU A 24 2.89 -7.72 2.32
C GLU A 24 2.09 -7.48 3.62
N LEU A 25 2.37 -6.42 4.38
CA LEU A 25 1.77 -6.18 5.69
C LEU A 25 0.29 -5.80 5.62
N TYR A 26 -0.07 -4.86 4.73
CA TYR A 26 -1.41 -4.28 4.74
C TYR A 26 -2.51 -5.21 4.22
N PRO A 27 -2.27 -6.06 3.20
CA PRO A 27 -3.23 -7.12 2.84
C PRO A 27 -3.56 -8.07 4.00
N GLU A 28 -2.61 -8.34 4.90
CA GLU A 28 -2.89 -9.16 6.09
C GLU A 28 -3.82 -8.44 7.08
N LEU A 29 -3.72 -7.11 7.20
CA LEU A 29 -4.66 -6.33 8.02
C LEU A 29 -6.06 -6.29 7.40
N VAL A 30 -6.15 -6.23 6.07
CA VAL A 30 -7.43 -6.39 5.35
C VAL A 30 -8.07 -7.73 5.67
N LYS A 31 -7.30 -8.83 5.60
CA LYS A 31 -7.77 -10.20 5.94
C LYS A 31 -8.27 -10.31 7.39
N LEU A 32 -7.76 -9.49 8.29
CA LEU A 32 -8.23 -9.39 9.68
C LEU A 32 -9.49 -8.52 9.86
N GLY A 33 -10.07 -7.98 8.77
CA GLY A 33 -11.31 -7.20 8.79
C GLY A 33 -11.11 -5.70 9.02
N HIS A 34 -9.91 -5.17 8.74
CA HIS A 34 -9.64 -3.74 8.78
C HIS A 34 -9.84 -3.11 7.39
N GLU A 35 -10.42 -1.91 7.34
CA GLU A 35 -10.49 -1.10 6.12
C GLU A 35 -9.20 -0.28 6.04
N VAL A 36 -8.40 -0.52 4.99
CA VAL A 36 -7.10 0.12 4.81
C VAL A 36 -7.12 0.97 3.55
N HIS A 37 -6.73 2.24 3.68
CA HIS A 37 -6.47 3.12 2.56
C HIS A 37 -4.98 3.45 2.56
N LEU A 38 -4.27 3.16 1.47
CA LEU A 38 -2.84 3.45 1.33
C LEU A 38 -2.63 4.58 0.32
N ILE A 39 -1.90 5.61 0.75
CA ILE A 39 -1.45 6.69 -0.12
C ILE A 39 0.07 6.57 -0.25
N THR A 40 0.53 6.53 -1.49
CA THR A 40 1.95 6.56 -1.82
C THR A 40 2.25 7.66 -2.83
N VAL A 41 3.54 7.86 -3.11
CA VAL A 41 4.02 8.86 -4.05
C VAL A 41 3.70 8.40 -5.47
N GLU A 42 3.17 9.31 -6.30
CA GLU A 42 2.97 9.08 -7.73
C GLU A 42 4.27 8.57 -8.39
N CYS A 43 4.17 7.51 -9.19
CA CYS A 43 5.32 6.84 -9.77
C CYS A 43 5.03 6.37 -11.19
N GLY A 44 5.65 7.04 -12.17
CA GLY A 44 5.50 6.70 -13.59
C GLY A 44 4.05 6.72 -14.04
N ASP A 45 3.66 5.67 -14.75
CA ASP A 45 2.29 5.47 -15.26
C ASP A 45 1.38 4.70 -14.28
N ALA A 46 1.75 4.61 -13.00
CA ALA A 46 0.93 3.94 -12.01
C ALA A 46 -0.46 4.59 -11.92
N ALA A 47 -1.50 3.76 -11.75
CA ALA A 47 -2.85 4.25 -11.60
C ALA A 47 -2.95 5.16 -10.37
N ARG A 48 -3.75 6.24 -10.46
CA ARG A 48 -4.02 7.12 -9.32
C ARG A 48 -4.78 6.45 -8.19
N TYR A 49 -5.44 5.34 -8.49
CA TYR A 49 -6.20 4.53 -7.57
C TYR A 49 -6.23 3.09 -8.08
N GLU A 50 -6.02 2.14 -7.17
CA GLU A 50 -6.16 0.72 -7.40
C GLU A 50 -6.62 0.02 -6.10
N GLU A 51 -7.23 -1.15 -6.25
CA GLU A 51 -7.62 -2.02 -5.14
C GLU A 51 -6.69 -3.24 -5.16
N VAL A 52 -6.01 -3.51 -4.04
CA VAL A 52 -5.00 -4.56 -3.93
C VAL A 52 -5.41 -5.51 -2.81
N GLU A 53 -5.78 -6.74 -3.19
CA GLU A 53 -6.17 -7.82 -2.27
C GLU A 53 -7.31 -7.51 -1.26
N GLY A 54 -8.13 -6.46 -1.52
CA GLY A 54 -9.37 -6.15 -0.77
C GLY A 54 -9.39 -4.74 -0.19
#